data_AF-A0A2M9ZN41-F1
#
_entry.id   AF-A0A2M9ZN41-F1
#
_cell.length_a   1.000
_cell.length_b   1.000
_cell.length_c   1.000
_cell.angle_alpha   90.00
_cell.angle_beta   90.00
_cell.angle_gamma   90.00
#
_symmetry.space_group_name_H-M   'P 1'
#
loop_
_entity.id
_entity.type
_entity.pdbx_description
1 polymer ?
#
loop_
_entity_poly.entity_id
_entity_poly.type
_entity_poly.pdbx_seq_one_letter_code
_entity_poly.pdbx_strand_id
1 'polypeptide(L)'
;MKRLYIYYPVFFLLGIFLLDKIFLLNYFSESFSQNGNPVYFAQRRALFQRMKLDPKLQDRKLALAFGDSRAYPYSNQLMEEKISKDWVVYNFAGPQAVPAYGFYWLRKIVGEGIVPKAVFYVVSPEAFNDKTGLLYDPFLRLGADSEFISTYWNQFPWEDQKKILLERLFTVKKVNPDLKLLYSRAIGGRLYQYDPAYNDERLILDLGRGEQFAYTASANDLKKLAKDAIRIKSIYLSQFTVNETEFFFVKEFLKICKERGIRAYLIWPRVYDGYRKGYYELGLDKIWWPKMEELAKEFGATSVDFNTKSSCDLYYDASHQSVLCLKEQMKTLMDDYYGKSLLK
;
A
#
# COMPACT_ATOMS: atom_id res chain seq x y z
N MET A 1 -17.23 -51.40 28.42
CA MET A 1 -17.27 -49.92 28.37
C MET A 1 -16.53 -49.45 27.12
N LYS A 2 -17.18 -48.71 26.22
CA LYS A 2 -16.48 -48.10 25.07
C LYS A 2 -15.46 -47.10 25.62
N ARG A 3 -14.21 -47.19 25.16
CA ARG A 3 -13.08 -46.36 25.59
C ARG A 3 -13.23 -44.92 25.06
N LEU A 4 -14.23 -44.20 25.57
CA LEU A 4 -14.58 -42.83 25.16
C LEU A 4 -13.41 -41.84 25.29
N TYR A 5 -12.48 -42.11 26.20
CA TYR A 5 -11.27 -41.30 26.40
C TYR A 5 -10.34 -41.26 25.18
N ILE A 6 -10.40 -42.23 24.26
CA ILE A 6 -9.61 -42.23 23.02
C ILE A 6 -10.04 -41.07 22.11
N TYR A 7 -11.28 -40.60 22.25
CA TYR A 7 -11.81 -39.46 21.49
C TYR A 7 -11.57 -38.12 22.16
N TYR A 8 -11.04 -38.05 23.39
CA TYR A 8 -10.77 -36.77 24.06
C TYR A 8 -9.85 -35.84 23.26
N PRO A 9 -8.76 -36.31 22.62
CA PRO A 9 -7.97 -35.45 21.74
C PRO A 9 -8.78 -34.90 20.55
N VAL A 10 -9.69 -35.71 19.99
CA VAL A 10 -10.56 -35.30 18.88
C VAL A 10 -11.56 -34.23 19.33
N PHE A 11 -12.24 -34.44 20.47
CA PHE A 11 -13.16 -33.45 21.02
C PHE A 11 -12.45 -32.16 21.44
N PHE A 12 -11.22 -32.26 21.95
CA PHE A 12 -10.41 -31.09 22.29
C PHE A 12 -10.03 -30.29 21.03
N LEU A 13 -9.56 -30.95 19.97
CA LEU A 13 -9.26 -30.32 18.69
C LEU A 13 -10.51 -29.70 18.05
N LEU A 14 -11.66 -30.40 18.11
CA LEU A 14 -12.93 -29.87 17.66
C LEU A 14 -13.34 -28.63 18.48
N GLY A 15 -13.14 -28.66 19.80
CA GLY A 15 -13.38 -27.53 20.69
C GLY A 15 -12.53 -26.32 20.30
N ILE A 16 -11.22 -26.49 20.09
CA ILE A 16 -10.33 -25.43 19.61
C ILE A 16 -10.78 -24.90 18.24
N PHE A 17 -11.14 -25.78 17.32
CA PHE A 17 -11.60 -25.40 16.00
C PHE A 17 -12.90 -24.57 16.05
N LEU A 18 -13.84 -24.92 16.93
CA LEU A 18 -15.07 -24.15 17.13
C LEU A 18 -14.79 -22.81 17.81
N LEU A 19 -13.88 -22.76 18.79
CA LEU A 19 -13.46 -21.51 19.44
C LEU A 19 -12.80 -20.55 18.44
N ASP A 20 -12.03 -21.04 17.48
CA ASP A 20 -11.46 -20.23 16.40
C ASP A 20 -12.54 -19.50 15.57
N LYS A 21 -13.74 -20.08 15.41
CA LYS A 21 -14.82 -19.46 14.64
C LYS A 21 -15.47 -18.25 15.31
N ILE A 22 -15.16 -17.98 16.57
CA ILE A 22 -15.51 -16.70 17.22
C ILE A 22 -14.91 -15.51 16.44
N PHE A 23 -13.75 -15.69 15.81
CA PHE A 23 -13.11 -14.65 15.01
C PHE A 23 -13.80 -14.36 13.66
N LEU A 24 -14.86 -15.10 13.30
CA LEU A 24 -15.71 -14.78 12.15
C LEU A 24 -16.77 -13.71 12.45
N LEU A 25 -16.94 -13.31 13.72
CA LEU A 25 -17.88 -12.25 14.06
C LEU A 25 -17.49 -10.94 13.38
N ASN A 26 -18.47 -10.18 12.88
CA ASN A 26 -18.27 -8.92 12.16
C ASN A 26 -17.38 -7.93 12.92
N TYR A 27 -17.44 -7.95 14.25
CA TYR A 27 -16.56 -7.17 15.11
C TYR A 27 -15.08 -7.35 14.74
N PHE A 28 -14.61 -8.58 14.51
CA PHE A 28 -13.20 -8.84 14.19
C PHE A 28 -12.79 -8.45 12.77
N SER A 29 -13.75 -8.35 11.84
CA SER A 29 -13.49 -7.92 10.47
C SER A 29 -13.66 -6.42 10.22
N GLU A 30 -14.55 -5.76 10.99
CA GLU A 30 -14.97 -4.37 10.74
C GLU A 30 -14.52 -3.41 11.84
N SER A 31 -14.45 -3.87 13.09
CA SER A 31 -14.24 -3.03 14.27
C SER A 31 -12.99 -3.39 15.07
N PHE A 32 -12.30 -4.50 14.79
CA PHE A 32 -11.08 -4.88 15.49
C PHE A 32 -9.86 -4.33 14.77
N SER A 33 -9.57 -3.06 15.01
CA SER A 33 -8.40 -2.38 14.46
C SER A 33 -7.23 -2.44 15.43
N GLN A 34 -6.16 -3.10 14.99
CA GLN A 34 -4.86 -3.00 15.64
C GLN A 34 -4.13 -1.77 15.06
N ASN A 35 -3.37 -1.05 15.89
CA ASN A 35 -2.61 0.12 15.44
C ASN A 35 -1.64 -0.25 14.31
N GLY A 36 -1.34 0.71 13.43
CA GLY A 36 -0.48 0.49 12.25
C GLY A 36 -1.27 0.08 11.01
N ASN A 37 -0.75 -0.90 10.26
CA ASN A 37 -1.22 -1.21 8.91
C ASN A 37 -2.74 -1.39 8.74
N PRO A 38 -3.47 -2.13 9.61
CA PRO A 38 -4.89 -2.43 9.40
C PRO A 38 -5.79 -1.20 9.24
N VAL A 39 -5.47 -0.09 9.92
CA VAL A 39 -6.24 1.15 9.85
C VAL A 39 -6.32 1.66 8.41
N TYR A 40 -5.20 1.65 7.69
CA TYR A 40 -5.11 2.18 6.32
C TYR A 40 -5.93 1.36 5.33
N PHE A 41 -5.84 0.03 5.40
CA PHE A 41 -6.60 -0.86 4.51
C PHE A 41 -8.11 -0.79 4.78
N ALA A 42 -8.52 -0.66 6.05
CA ALA A 42 -9.91 -0.40 6.39
C ALA A 42 -10.37 0.98 5.90
N GLN A 43 -9.57 2.01 6.12
CA GLN A 43 -9.89 3.38 5.74
C GLN A 43 -10.04 3.55 4.23
N ARG A 44 -9.25 2.86 3.39
CA ARG A 44 -9.39 2.96 1.92
C ARG A 44 -10.75 2.48 1.41
N ARG A 45 -11.41 1.55 2.10
CA ARG A 45 -12.80 1.16 1.80
C ARG A 45 -13.77 2.31 2.06
N ALA A 46 -13.63 3.02 3.18
CA ALA A 46 -14.43 4.20 3.47
C ALA A 46 -14.11 5.36 2.50
N LEU A 47 -12.83 5.56 2.18
CA LEU A 47 -12.37 6.54 1.21
C LEU A 47 -13.00 6.30 -0.17
N PHE A 48 -13.06 5.05 -0.61
CA PHE A 48 -13.71 4.68 -1.86
C PHE A 48 -15.19 5.09 -1.89
N GLN A 49 -15.94 4.80 -0.82
CA GLN A 49 -17.35 5.21 -0.73
C GLN A 49 -17.51 6.73 -0.70
N ARG A 50 -16.63 7.44 0.01
CA ARG A 50 -16.62 8.91 0.01
C ARG A 50 -16.34 9.49 -1.37
N MET A 51 -15.37 8.94 -2.10
CA MET A 51 -15.04 9.36 -3.45
C MET A 51 -16.22 9.18 -4.41
N LYS A 52 -16.96 8.07 -4.32
CA LYS A 52 -18.16 7.82 -5.15
C LYS A 52 -19.24 8.90 -5.00
N LEU A 53 -19.30 9.53 -3.83
CA LEU A 53 -20.31 10.53 -3.48
C LEU A 53 -19.77 11.97 -3.51
N ASP A 54 -18.51 12.18 -3.91
CA ASP A 54 -17.90 13.52 -3.88
C ASP A 54 -18.41 14.38 -5.05
N PRO A 55 -19.24 15.42 -4.79
CA PRO A 55 -19.81 16.25 -5.86
C PRO A 55 -18.73 17.00 -6.64
N LYS A 56 -17.54 17.21 -6.05
CA LYS A 56 -16.42 17.90 -6.71
C LYS A 56 -15.93 17.16 -7.95
N LEU A 57 -16.21 15.86 -8.08
CA LEU A 57 -15.81 15.07 -9.25
C LEU A 57 -16.68 15.37 -10.49
N GLN A 58 -17.79 16.10 -10.34
CA GLN A 58 -18.60 16.55 -11.48
C GLN A 58 -17.91 17.69 -12.24
N ASP A 59 -17.25 18.59 -11.51
CA ASP A 59 -16.69 19.83 -12.08
C ASP A 59 -15.16 19.82 -12.20
N ARG A 60 -14.47 18.85 -11.56
CA ARG A 60 -13.01 18.81 -11.46
C ARG A 60 -12.43 17.51 -11.96
N LYS A 61 -11.19 17.58 -12.44
CA LYS A 61 -10.42 16.41 -12.91
C LYS A 61 -9.97 15.57 -11.72
N LEU A 62 -10.18 14.26 -11.80
CA LEU A 62 -9.71 13.33 -10.78
C LEU A 62 -8.28 12.86 -11.08
N ALA A 63 -7.41 12.91 -10.07
CA ALA A 63 -6.17 12.16 -10.02
C ALA A 63 -6.18 11.17 -8.85
N LEU A 64 -5.55 10.01 -9.03
CA LEU A 64 -5.38 9.02 -7.95
C LEU A 64 -3.91 8.78 -7.66
N ALA A 65 -3.55 8.69 -6.39
CA ALA A 65 -2.24 8.23 -5.96
C ALA A 65 -2.31 6.79 -5.44
N PHE A 66 -1.38 5.96 -5.87
CA PHE A 66 -1.22 4.56 -5.45
C PHE A 66 0.24 4.29 -5.09
N GLY A 67 0.46 3.29 -4.25
CA GLY A 67 1.79 2.86 -3.84
C GLY A 67 1.86 2.53 -2.36
N ASP A 68 3.08 2.36 -1.89
CA ASP A 68 3.37 2.18 -0.46
C ASP A 68 3.28 3.51 0.31
N SER A 69 3.78 3.54 1.56
CA SER A 69 3.78 4.73 2.41
C SER A 69 4.51 5.95 1.81
N ARG A 70 5.38 5.76 0.80
CA ARG A 70 6.06 6.86 0.09
C ARG A 70 5.12 7.65 -0.80
N ALA A 71 3.96 7.10 -1.15
CA ALA A 71 2.91 7.81 -1.88
C ALA A 71 1.98 8.62 -0.98
N TYR A 72 2.02 8.52 0.34
CA TYR A 72 1.08 9.21 1.25
C TYR A 72 0.95 10.72 1.05
N PRO A 73 2.01 11.49 0.74
CA PRO A 73 1.86 12.94 0.66
C PRO A 73 1.16 13.43 -0.61
N TYR A 74 1.04 12.60 -1.66
CA TYR A 74 0.44 12.98 -2.94
C TYR A 74 -1.02 13.43 -2.70
N SER A 75 -1.28 14.72 -2.97
CA SER A 75 -2.53 15.37 -2.57
C SER A 75 -2.72 16.70 -3.30
N ASN A 76 -3.92 17.28 -3.19
CA ASN A 76 -4.19 18.63 -3.67
C ASN A 76 -3.32 19.70 -3.00
N GLN A 77 -2.92 19.50 -1.75
CA GLN A 77 -2.19 20.51 -0.96
C GLN A 77 -0.77 20.75 -1.48
N LEU A 78 -0.20 19.77 -2.18
CA LEU A 78 1.14 19.86 -2.77
C LEU A 78 1.12 20.28 -4.25
N MET A 79 -0.07 20.42 -4.85
CA MET A 79 -0.21 21.00 -6.19
C MET A 79 -0.05 22.53 -6.14
N GLU A 80 0.42 23.12 -7.25
CA GLU A 80 0.37 24.56 -7.43
C GLU A 80 -1.08 25.07 -7.33
N GLU A 81 -1.30 26.23 -6.70
CA GLU A 81 -2.63 26.76 -6.42
C GLU A 81 -3.53 26.88 -7.66
N LYS A 82 -2.94 27.25 -8.80
CA LYS A 82 -3.68 27.35 -10.08
C LYS A 82 -4.18 25.99 -10.56
N ILE A 83 -3.37 24.94 -10.38
CA ILE A 83 -3.72 23.57 -10.77
C ILE A 83 -4.66 22.95 -9.73
N SER A 84 -4.44 23.21 -8.45
CA SER A 84 -5.20 22.58 -7.37
C SER A 84 -6.68 22.92 -7.40
N LYS A 85 -7.09 24.05 -8.01
CA LYS A 85 -8.50 24.46 -8.20
C LYS A 85 -9.26 23.54 -9.15
N ASP A 86 -8.61 23.05 -10.20
CA ASP A 86 -9.24 22.24 -11.26
C ASP A 86 -9.19 20.73 -10.99
N TRP A 87 -8.41 20.31 -10.00
CA TRP A 87 -8.12 18.89 -9.74
C TRP A 87 -8.63 18.44 -8.39
N VAL A 88 -9.03 17.18 -8.27
CA VAL A 88 -9.23 16.51 -6.98
C VAL A 88 -8.29 15.31 -6.95
N VAL A 89 -7.52 15.18 -5.87
CA VAL A 89 -6.59 14.07 -5.67
C VAL A 89 -7.13 13.19 -4.55
N TYR A 90 -7.33 11.92 -4.85
CA TYR A 90 -7.58 10.88 -3.85
C TYR A 90 -6.36 9.98 -3.72
N ASN A 91 -5.98 9.67 -2.48
CA ASN A 91 -4.79 8.89 -2.18
C ASN A 91 -5.17 7.52 -1.64
N PHE A 92 -4.98 6.50 -2.47
CA PHE A 92 -5.25 5.10 -2.15
C PHE A 92 -3.99 4.35 -1.73
N ALA A 93 -2.87 5.01 -1.48
CA ALA A 93 -1.66 4.35 -1.01
C ALA A 93 -1.86 3.64 0.35
N GLY A 94 -1.07 2.62 0.63
CA GLY A 94 -1.15 1.84 1.87
C GLY A 94 0.23 1.49 2.41
N PRO A 95 0.37 1.17 3.70
CA PRO A 95 1.67 0.84 4.26
C PRO A 95 2.10 -0.50 3.68
N GLN A 96 3.34 -0.57 3.18
CA GLN A 96 3.90 -1.77 2.55
C GLN A 96 3.05 -2.31 1.37
N ALA A 97 2.26 -1.45 0.73
CA ALA A 97 1.43 -1.86 -0.38
C ALA A 97 2.27 -2.29 -1.58
N VAL A 98 1.97 -3.48 -2.10
CA VAL A 98 2.56 -4.06 -3.30
C VAL A 98 1.77 -3.68 -4.57
N PRO A 99 2.32 -3.85 -5.78
CA PRO A 99 1.58 -3.57 -7.01
C PRO A 99 0.19 -4.19 -7.12
N ALA A 100 -0.02 -5.42 -6.65
CA ALA A 100 -1.33 -6.08 -6.60
C ALA A 100 -2.41 -5.24 -5.87
N TYR A 101 -2.02 -4.49 -4.84
CA TYR A 101 -2.92 -3.61 -4.09
C TYR A 101 -3.32 -2.37 -4.91
N GLY A 102 -2.37 -1.74 -5.60
CA GLY A 102 -2.67 -0.62 -6.50
C GLY A 102 -3.62 -1.03 -7.62
N PHE A 103 -3.35 -2.19 -8.23
CA PHE A 103 -4.21 -2.80 -9.25
C PHE A 103 -5.61 -3.11 -8.72
N TYR A 104 -5.73 -3.67 -7.52
CA TYR A 104 -7.02 -3.94 -6.89
C TYR A 104 -7.89 -2.69 -6.78
N TRP A 105 -7.33 -1.58 -6.28
CA TRP A 105 -8.10 -0.34 -6.15
C TRP A 105 -8.43 0.28 -7.51
N LEU A 106 -7.47 0.37 -8.43
CA LEU A 106 -7.75 0.91 -9.76
C LEU A 106 -8.86 0.14 -10.46
N ARG A 107 -8.83 -1.19 -10.43
CA ARG A 107 -9.87 -2.05 -11.02
C ARG A 107 -11.24 -1.76 -10.40
N LYS A 108 -11.33 -1.67 -9.08
CA LYS A 108 -12.60 -1.35 -8.39
C LYS A 108 -13.12 0.03 -8.77
N ILE A 109 -12.25 1.02 -8.80
CA ILE A 109 -12.63 2.41 -9.09
C ILE A 109 -13.13 2.55 -10.52
N VAL A 110 -12.37 2.03 -11.49
CA VAL A 110 -12.77 2.03 -12.90
C VAL A 110 -14.01 1.16 -13.14
N GLY A 111 -14.16 0.05 -12.39
CA GLY A 111 -15.32 -0.83 -12.45
C GLY A 111 -16.64 -0.15 -12.08
N GLU A 112 -16.61 0.86 -11.21
CA GLU A 112 -17.76 1.71 -10.87
C GLU A 112 -17.97 2.87 -11.89
N GLY A 113 -17.25 2.87 -13.01
CA GLY A 113 -17.33 3.93 -14.02
C GLY A 113 -16.56 5.20 -13.68
N ILE A 114 -15.80 5.23 -12.59
CA ILE A 114 -14.98 6.38 -12.19
C ILE A 114 -13.63 6.30 -12.91
N VAL A 115 -13.43 7.14 -13.92
CA VAL A 115 -12.20 7.15 -14.73
C VAL A 115 -11.35 8.40 -14.40
N PRO A 116 -10.22 8.26 -13.68
CA PRO A 116 -9.34 9.40 -13.40
C PRO A 116 -8.65 9.90 -14.66
N LYS A 117 -8.27 11.18 -14.67
CA LYS A 117 -7.47 11.77 -15.76
C LYS A 117 -5.98 11.45 -15.63
N ALA A 118 -5.49 11.25 -14.40
CA ALA A 118 -4.11 10.90 -14.14
C ALA A 118 -3.99 9.95 -12.94
N VAL A 119 -2.95 9.11 -12.93
CA VAL A 119 -2.58 8.30 -11.77
C VAL A 119 -1.09 8.46 -11.46
N PHE A 120 -0.78 8.68 -10.19
CA PHE A 120 0.58 8.69 -9.65
C PHE A 120 0.82 7.35 -8.97
N TYR A 121 1.57 6.47 -9.63
CA TYR A 121 1.78 5.11 -9.15
C TYR A 121 3.21 4.93 -8.67
N VAL A 122 3.40 5.10 -7.36
CA VAL A 122 4.69 4.92 -6.70
C VAL A 122 4.92 3.44 -6.48
N VAL A 123 5.98 2.91 -7.09
CA VAL A 123 6.32 1.50 -7.05
C VAL A 123 7.75 1.34 -6.54
N SER A 124 7.87 0.58 -5.46
CA SER A 124 9.11 0.33 -4.75
C SER A 124 9.61 -1.09 -5.03
N PRO A 125 10.91 -1.30 -5.25
CA PRO A 125 11.43 -2.63 -5.58
C PRO A 125 11.21 -3.66 -4.47
N GLU A 126 11.10 -3.25 -3.21
CA GLU A 126 10.86 -4.12 -2.06
C GLU A 126 9.63 -5.01 -2.23
N ALA A 127 8.62 -4.52 -2.95
CA ALA A 127 7.40 -5.28 -3.25
C ALA A 127 7.66 -6.50 -4.15
N PHE A 128 8.73 -6.52 -4.93
CA PHE A 128 9.04 -7.57 -5.92
C PHE A 128 9.85 -8.72 -5.33
N ASN A 129 9.92 -8.84 -4.00
CA ASN A 129 10.53 -9.97 -3.34
C ASN A 129 9.46 -10.78 -2.60
N ASP A 130 9.06 -11.90 -3.19
CA ASP A 130 7.99 -12.76 -2.69
C ASP A 130 8.30 -13.33 -1.29
N LYS A 131 9.58 -13.34 -0.86
CA LYS A 131 9.99 -13.86 0.45
C LYS A 131 9.67 -12.94 1.62
N THR A 132 9.32 -11.68 1.34
CA THR A 132 9.07 -10.67 2.37
C THR A 132 7.69 -10.78 3.01
N GLY A 133 6.76 -11.52 2.38
CA GLY A 133 5.37 -11.62 2.82
C GLY A 133 4.53 -10.35 2.62
N LEU A 134 5.06 -9.33 1.92
CA LEU A 134 4.38 -8.05 1.71
C LEU A 134 3.12 -8.17 0.85
N LEU A 135 2.99 -9.22 0.04
CA LEU A 135 1.75 -9.48 -0.68
C LEU A 135 0.66 -9.99 0.28
N TYR A 136 0.93 -11.02 1.08
CA TYR A 136 -0.08 -11.57 1.98
C TYR A 136 -0.37 -10.68 3.20
N ASP A 137 0.65 -10.33 3.97
CA ASP A 137 0.47 -9.84 5.35
C ASP A 137 -0.26 -8.50 5.46
N PRO A 138 0.09 -7.47 4.66
CA PRO A 138 -0.64 -6.21 4.63
C PRO A 138 -1.80 -6.23 3.61
N PHE A 139 -1.66 -6.86 2.44
CA PHE A 139 -2.68 -6.74 1.39
C PHE A 139 -3.69 -7.90 1.34
N LEU A 140 -3.30 -9.14 1.01
CA LEU A 140 -4.29 -10.21 0.80
C LEU A 140 -5.09 -10.51 2.08
N ARG A 141 -4.45 -10.39 3.24
CA ARG A 141 -5.10 -10.63 4.55
C ARG A 141 -6.05 -9.51 4.97
N LEU A 142 -5.68 -8.24 4.75
CA LEU A 142 -6.40 -7.08 5.32
C LEU A 142 -7.22 -6.28 4.31
N GLY A 143 -6.80 -6.24 3.04
CA GLY A 143 -7.32 -5.32 2.02
C GLY A 143 -8.08 -5.99 0.88
N ALA A 144 -7.61 -7.14 0.40
CA ALA A 144 -8.24 -7.84 -0.72
C ALA A 144 -9.59 -8.48 -0.32
N ASP A 145 -10.52 -8.53 -1.27
CA ASP A 145 -11.75 -9.30 -1.13
C ASP A 145 -11.62 -10.71 -1.73
N SER A 146 -12.61 -11.55 -1.46
CA SER A 146 -12.65 -12.93 -1.96
C SER A 146 -12.71 -13.01 -3.48
N GLU A 147 -13.37 -12.06 -4.13
CA GLU A 147 -13.44 -11.97 -5.60
C GLU A 147 -12.03 -11.79 -6.19
N PHE A 148 -11.26 -10.83 -5.70
CA PHE A 148 -9.89 -10.61 -6.13
C PHE A 148 -9.01 -11.84 -5.88
N ILE A 149 -9.08 -12.41 -4.67
CA ILE A 149 -8.28 -13.57 -4.31
C ILE A 149 -8.60 -14.76 -5.22
N SER A 150 -9.88 -15.00 -5.52
CA SER A 150 -10.29 -16.10 -6.39
C SER A 150 -9.86 -15.89 -7.84
N THR A 151 -9.97 -14.66 -8.34
CA THR A 151 -9.63 -14.30 -9.73
C THR A 151 -8.14 -14.46 -10.02
N TYR A 152 -7.29 -14.05 -9.07
CA TYR A 152 -5.83 -14.03 -9.25
C TYR A 152 -5.10 -15.12 -8.46
N TRP A 153 -5.83 -16.15 -8.00
CA TRP A 153 -5.27 -17.22 -7.17
C TRP A 153 -3.96 -17.80 -7.72
N ASN A 154 -3.95 -18.11 -9.02
CA ASN A 154 -2.81 -18.73 -9.70
C ASN A 154 -1.61 -17.80 -9.90
N GLN A 155 -1.76 -16.50 -9.65
CA GLN A 155 -0.67 -15.53 -9.73
C GLN A 155 0.05 -15.38 -8.39
N PHE A 156 -0.55 -15.80 -7.28
CA PHE A 156 0.08 -15.64 -5.97
C PHE A 156 1.16 -16.70 -5.74
N PRO A 157 2.27 -16.37 -5.04
CA PRO A 157 3.26 -17.35 -4.63
C PRO A 157 2.63 -18.44 -3.77
N TRP A 158 3.16 -19.67 -3.88
CA TRP A 158 2.65 -20.81 -3.13
C TRP A 158 2.60 -20.57 -1.60
N GLU A 159 3.60 -19.90 -1.05
CA GLU A 159 3.62 -19.59 0.39
C GLU A 159 2.46 -18.68 0.81
N ASP A 160 2.07 -17.71 -0.02
CA ASP A 160 0.93 -16.83 0.24
C ASP A 160 -0.40 -17.55 0.03
N GLN A 161 -0.52 -18.41 -1.00
CA GLN A 161 -1.68 -19.29 -1.18
C GLN A 161 -1.89 -20.18 0.04
N LYS A 162 -0.82 -20.79 0.55
CA LYS A 162 -0.83 -21.62 1.75
C LYS A 162 -1.29 -20.83 2.97
N LYS A 163 -0.80 -19.59 3.15
CA LYS A 163 -1.28 -18.71 4.23
C LYS A 163 -2.79 -18.43 4.10
N ILE A 164 -3.30 -18.18 2.89
CA ILE A 164 -4.74 -17.99 2.63
C ILE A 164 -5.55 -19.25 2.97
N LEU A 165 -5.08 -20.44 2.60
CA LEU A 165 -5.76 -21.70 2.96
C LEU A 165 -5.78 -21.90 4.48
N LEU A 166 -4.67 -21.58 5.15
CA LEU A 166 -4.56 -21.70 6.60
C LEU A 166 -5.47 -20.72 7.35
N GLU A 167 -5.70 -19.50 6.86
CA GLU A 167 -6.65 -18.57 7.51
C GLU A 167 -8.12 -18.98 7.31
N ARG A 168 -8.44 -19.67 6.20
CA ARG A 168 -9.78 -20.24 6.00
C ARG A 168 -10.05 -21.36 6.98
N LEU A 169 -9.03 -22.15 7.31
CA LEU A 169 -9.10 -23.20 8.33
C LEU A 169 -9.07 -22.62 9.75
N PHE A 170 -8.24 -21.61 10.00
CA PHE A 170 -8.01 -20.97 11.30
C PHE A 170 -8.14 -19.45 11.21
N THR A 171 -9.34 -18.94 11.47
CA THR A 171 -9.70 -17.53 11.33
C THR A 171 -8.90 -16.63 12.27
N VAL A 172 -8.43 -17.13 13.41
CA VAL A 172 -7.54 -16.39 14.31
C VAL A 172 -6.26 -15.92 13.61
N LYS A 173 -5.77 -16.65 12.60
CA LYS A 173 -4.58 -16.24 11.82
C LYS A 173 -4.84 -15.02 10.95
N LYS A 174 -6.08 -14.82 10.49
CA LYS A 174 -6.47 -13.63 9.74
C LYS A 174 -6.45 -12.39 10.63
N VAL A 175 -7.08 -12.51 11.80
CA VAL A 175 -7.14 -11.44 12.80
C VAL A 175 -5.76 -11.12 13.35
N ASN A 176 -4.94 -12.17 13.58
CA ASN A 176 -3.61 -12.12 14.16
C ASN A 176 -3.55 -11.19 15.40
N PRO A 177 -4.35 -11.46 16.44
CA PRO A 177 -4.45 -10.55 17.58
C PRO A 177 -3.14 -10.51 18.35
N ASP A 178 -2.62 -9.31 18.63
CA ASP A 178 -1.57 -9.13 19.63
C ASP A 178 -2.16 -9.45 21.01
N LEU A 179 -1.90 -10.68 21.48
CA LEU A 179 -2.41 -11.17 22.76
C LEU A 179 -1.91 -10.34 23.95
N LYS A 180 -0.71 -9.75 23.86
CA LYS A 180 -0.18 -8.89 24.93
C LYS A 180 -0.95 -7.58 24.98
N LEU A 181 -1.20 -6.98 23.82
CA LEU A 181 -2.00 -5.76 23.73
C LEU A 181 -3.45 -6.02 24.14
N LEU A 182 -4.04 -7.13 23.71
CA LEU A 182 -5.41 -7.53 24.06
C LEU A 182 -5.55 -7.70 25.56
N TYR A 183 -4.62 -8.43 26.19
CA TYR A 183 -4.59 -8.61 27.64
C TYR A 183 -4.42 -7.27 28.38
N SER A 184 -3.48 -6.43 27.94
CA SER A 184 -3.24 -5.10 28.53
C SER A 184 -4.47 -4.19 28.43
N ARG A 185 -5.16 -4.19 27.29
CA ARG A 185 -6.39 -3.41 27.08
C ARG A 185 -7.57 -3.98 27.86
N ALA A 186 -7.69 -5.30 27.97
CA ALA A 186 -8.74 -5.96 28.75
C ALA A 186 -8.64 -5.58 30.24
N ILE A 187 -7.45 -5.73 30.83
CA ILE A 187 -7.22 -5.36 32.25
C ILE A 187 -7.40 -3.87 32.47
N GLY A 188 -6.99 -3.04 31.51
CA GLY A 188 -7.12 -1.59 31.60
C GLY A 188 -8.52 -1.04 31.29
N GLY A 189 -9.51 -1.87 30.93
CA GLY A 189 -10.83 -1.39 30.49
C GLY A 189 -10.81 -0.59 29.18
N ARG A 190 -9.77 -0.77 28.35
CA ARG A 190 -9.50 -0.01 27.11
C ARG A 190 -9.78 -0.80 25.83
N LEU A 191 -10.66 -1.80 25.88
CA LEU A 191 -11.03 -2.58 24.68
C LEU A 191 -11.69 -1.73 23.59
N TYR A 192 -12.35 -0.61 23.97
CA TYR A 192 -12.92 0.34 23.01
C TYR A 192 -11.88 0.93 22.04
N GLN A 193 -10.59 0.92 22.39
CA GLN A 193 -9.50 1.38 21.51
C GLN A 193 -9.23 0.44 20.32
N TYR A 194 -9.90 -0.71 20.22
CA TYR A 194 -9.91 -1.50 19.00
C TYR A 194 -10.84 -0.92 17.95
N ASP A 195 -11.90 -0.21 18.35
CA ASP A 195 -12.81 0.43 17.41
C ASP A 195 -12.06 1.53 16.64
N PRO A 196 -12.01 1.45 15.29
CA PRO A 196 -11.38 2.46 14.46
C PRO A 196 -11.87 3.90 14.72
N ALA A 197 -13.08 4.10 15.26
CA ALA A 197 -13.60 5.42 15.59
C ALA A 197 -12.76 6.15 16.65
N TYR A 198 -12.01 5.42 17.47
CA TYR A 198 -11.10 5.96 18.48
C TYR A 198 -9.63 5.96 18.02
N ASN A 199 -9.39 5.81 16.71
CA ASN A 199 -8.04 5.80 16.15
C ASN A 199 -7.69 7.16 15.52
N ASP A 200 -6.71 7.85 16.10
CA ASP A 200 -6.29 9.18 15.65
C ASP A 200 -5.75 9.18 14.20
N GLU A 201 -5.08 8.10 13.77
CA GLU A 201 -4.59 7.98 12.39
C GLU A 201 -5.76 7.91 11.40
N ARG A 202 -6.84 7.19 11.75
CA ARG A 202 -8.05 7.15 10.93
C ARG A 202 -8.69 8.53 10.80
N LEU A 203 -8.76 9.30 11.88
CA LEU A 203 -9.29 10.66 11.85
C LEU A 203 -8.49 11.55 10.87
N ILE A 204 -7.16 11.51 10.92
CA ILE A 204 -6.29 12.28 10.02
C ILE A 204 -6.55 11.88 8.56
N LEU A 205 -6.59 10.59 8.27
CA LEU A 205 -6.85 10.07 6.92
C LEU A 205 -8.27 10.39 6.42
N ASP A 206 -9.24 10.51 7.33
CA ASP A 206 -10.63 10.85 7.02
C ASP A 206 -10.87 12.36 6.86
N LEU A 207 -10.10 13.21 7.54
CA LEU A 207 -10.08 14.66 7.27
C LEU A 207 -9.50 14.97 5.88
N GLY A 208 -8.53 14.17 5.45
CA GLY A 208 -8.00 14.18 4.08
C GLY A 208 -8.83 13.34 3.11
N ARG A 209 -8.37 13.32 1.86
CA ARG A 209 -8.75 12.34 0.84
C ARG A 209 -7.78 11.16 0.83
N GLY A 210 -7.37 10.73 2.02
CA GLY A 210 -6.45 9.62 2.25
C GLY A 210 -4.97 9.99 2.31
N GLU A 211 -4.60 11.24 2.04
CA GLU A 211 -3.23 11.72 2.19
C GLU A 211 -2.78 11.79 3.66
N GLN A 212 -1.47 11.72 3.86
CA GLN A 212 -0.88 11.87 5.19
C GLN A 212 0.42 12.66 5.14
N PHE A 213 0.50 13.64 6.04
CA PHE A 213 1.63 14.56 6.18
C PHE A 213 2.41 14.34 7.48
N ALA A 214 2.29 13.18 8.12
CA ALA A 214 3.08 12.83 9.31
C ALA A 214 4.60 12.93 9.06
N TYR A 215 5.02 12.91 7.79
CA TYR A 215 6.40 13.07 7.33
C TYR A 215 6.82 14.52 7.07
N THR A 216 6.11 15.52 7.63
CA THR A 216 6.48 16.93 7.53
C THR A 216 7.77 17.25 8.29
N ALA A 217 8.06 16.51 9.36
CA ALA A 217 9.34 16.61 10.06
C ALA A 217 10.47 16.08 9.18
N SER A 218 11.56 16.83 9.05
CA SER A 218 12.78 16.32 8.44
C SER A 218 13.70 15.78 9.54
N ALA A 219 14.09 14.49 9.47
CA ALA A 219 15.10 13.98 10.38
C ALA A 219 16.44 14.64 10.09
N ASN A 220 16.86 14.67 8.80
CA ASN A 220 18.09 15.26 8.22
C ASN A 220 19.41 15.16 9.03
N ASP A 221 19.41 14.46 10.15
CA ASP A 221 20.57 14.02 10.88
C ASP A 221 21.14 12.82 10.14
N LEU A 222 22.27 13.05 9.48
CA LEU A 222 22.97 12.05 8.68
C LEU A 222 23.32 10.80 9.48
N LYS A 223 23.61 10.92 10.80
CA LYS A 223 23.90 9.74 11.63
C LYS A 223 22.65 8.91 11.86
N LYS A 224 21.51 9.56 12.12
CA LYS A 224 20.22 8.89 12.27
C LYS A 224 19.81 8.21 10.95
N LEU A 225 19.90 8.93 9.83
CA LEU A 225 19.57 8.42 8.50
C LEU A 225 20.45 7.23 8.10
N ALA A 226 21.76 7.29 8.36
CA ALA A 226 22.67 6.17 8.09
C ALA A 226 22.32 4.93 8.92
N LYS A 227 21.99 5.11 10.21
CA LYS A 227 21.54 4.00 11.08
C LYS A 227 20.22 3.40 10.60
N ASP A 228 19.27 4.25 10.22
CA ASP A 228 17.98 3.81 9.66
C ASP A 228 18.16 3.09 8.32
N ALA A 229 19.06 3.56 7.45
CA ALA A 229 19.36 2.91 6.17
C ALA A 229 19.86 1.47 6.36
N ILE A 230 20.76 1.24 7.31
CA ILE A 230 21.27 -0.11 7.63
C ILE A 230 20.12 -0.99 8.13
N ARG A 231 19.29 -0.48 9.05
CA ARG A 231 18.14 -1.23 9.59
C ARG A 231 17.12 -1.58 8.52
N ILE A 232 16.75 -0.64 7.67
CA ILE A 232 15.74 -0.85 6.63
C ILE A 232 16.29 -1.79 5.54
N LYS A 233 17.59 -1.67 5.21
CA LYS A 233 18.29 -2.62 4.33
C LYS A 233 18.24 -4.04 4.88
N SER A 234 18.51 -4.24 6.18
CA SER A 234 18.45 -5.59 6.77
C SER A 234 17.04 -6.17 6.82
N ILE A 235 16.00 -5.33 6.84
CA ILE A 235 14.61 -5.78 6.82
C ILE A 235 14.17 -6.19 5.40
N TYR A 236 14.38 -5.31 4.41
CA TYR A 236 13.76 -5.48 3.09
C TYR A 236 14.69 -5.99 1.99
N LEU A 237 15.99 -5.68 2.10
CA LEU A 237 16.97 -5.96 1.05
C LEU A 237 17.86 -7.18 1.38
N SER A 238 17.72 -7.75 2.58
CA SER A 238 18.39 -9.01 2.93
C SER A 238 17.74 -10.15 2.17
N GLN A 239 18.57 -10.99 1.51
CA GLN A 239 18.12 -12.13 0.70
C GLN A 239 17.13 -11.76 -0.42
N PHE A 240 17.25 -10.53 -0.91
CA PHE A 240 16.38 -9.99 -1.93
C PHE A 240 16.57 -10.69 -3.27
N THR A 241 15.46 -11.14 -3.84
CA THR A 241 15.39 -11.67 -5.20
C THR A 241 14.22 -11.00 -5.91
N VAL A 242 14.44 -10.55 -7.15
CA VAL A 242 13.36 -10.02 -7.98
C VAL A 242 12.50 -11.19 -8.46
N ASN A 243 11.20 -11.13 -8.20
CA ASN A 243 10.21 -12.11 -8.59
C ASN A 243 9.21 -11.52 -9.61
N GLU A 244 8.57 -12.39 -10.40
CA GLU A 244 7.67 -12.03 -11.49
C GLU A 244 6.26 -11.65 -11.05
N THR A 245 5.83 -12.09 -9.86
CA THR A 245 4.48 -11.92 -9.30
C THR A 245 3.97 -10.48 -9.42
N GLU A 246 4.74 -9.52 -8.92
CA GLU A 246 4.28 -8.11 -8.91
C GLU A 246 4.41 -7.42 -10.27
N PHE A 247 5.26 -7.90 -11.18
CA PHE A 247 5.30 -7.39 -12.55
C PHE A 247 3.99 -7.67 -13.30
N PHE A 248 3.36 -8.82 -13.06
CA PHE A 248 2.04 -9.13 -13.60
C PHE A 248 1.01 -8.07 -13.19
N PHE A 249 1.00 -7.66 -11.92
CA PHE A 249 0.04 -6.67 -11.43
C PHE A 249 0.34 -5.25 -11.90
N VAL A 250 1.62 -4.87 -12.06
CA VAL A 250 1.99 -3.62 -12.73
C VAL A 250 1.47 -3.60 -14.17
N LYS A 251 1.67 -4.70 -14.91
CA LYS A 251 1.19 -4.85 -16.28
C LYS A 251 -0.33 -4.66 -16.37
N GLU A 252 -1.09 -5.37 -15.54
CA GLU A 252 -2.56 -5.26 -15.54
C GLU A 252 -3.06 -3.87 -15.10
N PHE A 253 -2.36 -3.22 -14.15
CA PHE A 253 -2.64 -1.82 -13.79
C PHE A 253 -2.47 -0.89 -14.99
N LEU A 254 -1.33 -0.97 -15.68
CA LEU A 254 -1.02 -0.10 -16.82
C LEU A 254 -1.91 -0.39 -18.03
N LYS A 255 -2.31 -1.65 -18.21
CA LYS A 255 -3.30 -2.05 -19.21
C LYS A 255 -4.65 -1.36 -19.00
N ILE A 256 -5.19 -1.36 -17.78
CA ILE A 256 -6.41 -0.60 -17.45
C ILE A 256 -6.23 0.88 -17.78
N CYS A 257 -5.08 1.46 -17.43
CA CYS A 257 -4.80 2.86 -17.72
C CYS A 257 -4.85 3.16 -19.23
N LYS A 258 -4.18 2.33 -20.05
CA LYS A 258 -4.16 2.49 -21.51
C LYS A 258 -5.56 2.35 -22.11
N GLU A 259 -6.28 1.29 -21.75
CA GLU A 259 -7.63 1.00 -22.27
C GLU A 259 -8.65 2.09 -21.93
N ARG A 260 -8.45 2.79 -20.80
CA ARG A 260 -9.34 3.86 -20.33
C ARG A 260 -8.84 5.28 -20.61
N GLY A 261 -7.70 5.41 -21.30
CA GLY A 261 -7.10 6.72 -21.61
C GLY A 261 -6.65 7.50 -20.37
N ILE A 262 -6.23 6.80 -19.32
CA ILE A 262 -5.73 7.37 -18.07
C ILE A 262 -4.22 7.65 -18.22
N ARG A 263 -3.78 8.88 -17.95
CA ARG A 263 -2.34 9.22 -17.94
C ARG A 263 -1.67 8.62 -16.71
N ALA A 264 -0.85 7.59 -16.89
CA ALA A 264 -0.16 6.93 -15.78
C ALA A 264 1.30 7.40 -15.64
N TYR A 265 1.69 7.69 -14.40
CA TYR A 265 3.07 7.94 -14.00
C TYR A 265 3.55 6.78 -13.13
N LEU A 266 4.52 6.00 -13.63
CA LEU A 266 5.14 4.90 -12.91
C LEU A 266 6.41 5.42 -12.23
N ILE A 267 6.37 5.54 -10.91
CA ILE A 267 7.32 6.36 -10.16
C ILE A 267 8.23 5.46 -9.31
N TRP A 268 9.54 5.54 -9.50
CA TRP A 268 10.51 5.05 -8.52
C TRP A 268 10.78 6.16 -7.50
N PRO A 269 10.31 6.02 -6.25
CA PRO A 269 10.48 7.07 -5.25
C PRO A 269 11.96 7.26 -4.92
N ARG A 270 12.37 8.51 -4.67
CA ARG A 270 13.69 8.81 -4.15
C ARG A 270 13.81 8.39 -2.69
N VAL A 271 14.92 7.75 -2.37
CA VAL A 271 15.28 7.35 -1.00
C VAL A 271 16.64 7.95 -0.63
N TYR A 272 16.96 7.95 0.66
CA TYR A 272 18.25 8.45 1.13
C TYR A 272 19.40 7.66 0.48
N ASP A 273 20.46 8.34 0.05
CA ASP A 273 21.56 7.73 -0.71
C ASP A 273 22.20 6.52 -0.01
N GLY A 274 22.30 6.55 1.33
CA GLY A 274 22.81 5.42 2.10
C GLY A 274 21.94 4.16 1.99
N TYR A 275 20.63 4.32 1.83
CA TYR A 275 19.71 3.20 1.56
C TYR A 275 19.70 2.83 0.08
N ARG A 276 19.69 3.84 -0.82
CA ARG A 276 19.75 3.68 -2.28
C ARG A 276 20.94 2.84 -2.74
N LYS A 277 22.09 2.95 -2.08
CA LYS A 277 23.27 2.12 -2.36
C LYS A 277 22.93 0.62 -2.32
N GLY A 278 22.05 0.21 -1.41
CA GLY A 278 21.56 -1.17 -1.35
C GLY A 278 20.82 -1.61 -2.62
N TYR A 279 20.09 -0.72 -3.28
CA TYR A 279 19.43 -1.04 -4.55
C TYR A 279 20.45 -1.32 -5.66
N TYR A 280 21.52 -0.55 -5.72
CA TYR A 280 22.58 -0.71 -6.74
C TYR A 280 23.49 -1.91 -6.47
N GLU A 281 23.76 -2.22 -5.20
CA GLU A 281 24.44 -3.46 -4.82
C GLU A 281 23.65 -4.70 -5.26
N LEU A 282 22.32 -4.61 -5.28
CA LEU A 282 21.42 -5.64 -5.82
C LEU A 282 21.19 -5.54 -7.33
N GLY A 283 21.77 -4.54 -8.00
CA GLY A 283 21.63 -4.30 -9.44
C GLY A 283 20.21 -3.93 -9.89
N LEU A 284 19.36 -3.37 -9.01
CA LEU A 284 17.96 -3.06 -9.32
C LEU A 284 17.80 -2.01 -10.42
N ASP A 285 18.78 -1.13 -10.59
CA ASP A 285 18.92 -0.19 -11.70
C ASP A 285 19.11 -0.88 -13.06
N LYS A 286 19.48 -2.18 -13.06
CA LYS A 286 19.76 -2.96 -14.26
C LYS A 286 18.74 -4.06 -14.50
N ILE A 287 18.17 -4.64 -13.45
CA ILE A 287 17.29 -5.81 -13.56
C ILE A 287 15.82 -5.50 -13.29
N TRP A 288 15.52 -4.49 -12.46
CA TRP A 288 14.16 -4.17 -12.05
C TRP A 288 13.64 -2.92 -12.78
N TRP A 289 14.35 -1.80 -12.67
CA TRP A 289 13.90 -0.54 -13.25
C TRP A 289 13.77 -0.56 -14.78
N PRO A 290 14.72 -1.13 -15.55
CA PRO A 290 14.56 -1.21 -17.00
C PRO A 290 13.30 -1.97 -17.44
N LYS A 291 12.88 -2.98 -16.66
CA LYS A 291 11.64 -3.71 -16.90
C LYS A 291 10.39 -2.88 -16.58
N MET A 292 10.47 -2.02 -15.56
CA MET A 292 9.42 -1.04 -15.26
C MET A 292 9.29 0.00 -16.39
N GLU A 293 10.42 0.47 -16.94
CA GLU A 293 10.44 1.37 -18.09
C GLU A 293 9.88 0.70 -19.36
N GLU A 294 10.20 -0.57 -19.60
CA GLU A 294 9.64 -1.36 -20.70
C GLU A 294 8.11 -1.46 -20.58
N LEU A 295 7.59 -1.83 -19.40
CA LEU A 295 6.16 -1.87 -19.14
C LEU A 295 5.51 -0.49 -19.32
N ALA A 296 6.12 0.58 -18.79
CA ALA A 296 5.60 1.92 -18.98
C ALA A 296 5.50 2.29 -20.47
N LYS A 297 6.54 1.99 -21.25
CA LYS A 297 6.58 2.24 -22.70
C LYS A 297 5.55 1.40 -23.46
N GLU A 298 5.42 0.11 -23.16
CA GLU A 298 4.44 -0.80 -23.78
C GLU A 298 3.01 -0.25 -23.63
N PHE A 299 2.71 0.32 -22.45
CA PHE A 299 1.38 0.80 -22.11
C PHE A 299 1.18 2.32 -22.27
N GLY A 300 2.17 3.05 -22.79
CA GLY A 300 2.07 4.51 -23.01
C GLY A 300 2.02 5.34 -21.71
N ALA A 301 2.53 4.78 -20.60
CA ALA A 301 2.74 5.47 -19.34
C ALA A 301 4.11 6.18 -19.33
N THR A 302 4.28 7.12 -18.41
CA THR A 302 5.55 7.81 -18.18
C THR A 302 6.25 7.18 -16.98
N SER A 303 7.41 6.56 -17.18
CA SER A 303 8.29 6.15 -16.08
C SER A 303 9.09 7.34 -15.54
N VAL A 304 9.20 7.46 -14.21
CA VAL A 304 9.89 8.57 -13.56
C VAL A 304 10.74 8.03 -12.41
N ASP A 305 12.06 8.11 -12.57
CA ASP A 305 13.00 7.83 -11.49
C ASP A 305 13.30 9.12 -10.72
N PHE A 306 12.64 9.31 -9.57
CA PHE A 306 12.93 10.48 -8.74
C PHE A 306 14.29 10.41 -8.05
N ASN A 307 14.93 9.23 -7.97
CA ASN A 307 16.29 9.16 -7.46
C ASN A 307 17.29 9.94 -8.33
N THR A 308 16.96 10.19 -9.60
CA THR A 308 17.77 11.02 -10.51
C THR A 308 17.10 12.33 -10.88
N LYS A 309 15.76 12.39 -10.91
CA LYS A 309 15.01 13.57 -11.35
C LYS A 309 14.65 14.58 -10.24
N SER A 310 14.65 14.17 -8.96
CA SER A 310 14.37 15.07 -7.83
C SER A 310 15.65 15.71 -7.33
N SER A 311 15.65 17.03 -7.15
CA SER A 311 16.78 17.79 -6.58
C SER A 311 16.72 17.92 -5.05
N CYS A 312 15.54 17.76 -4.45
CA CYS A 312 15.37 17.85 -3.00
C CYS A 312 15.94 16.66 -2.20
N ASP A 313 16.85 16.98 -1.26
CA ASP A 313 17.52 16.05 -0.35
C ASP A 313 17.09 16.23 1.12
N LEU A 314 15.77 16.27 1.34
CA LEU A 314 15.20 16.26 2.69
C LEU A 314 14.50 14.92 2.94
N TYR A 315 14.83 14.28 4.07
CA TYR A 315 14.34 12.95 4.40
C TYR A 315 13.68 12.93 5.79
N TYR A 316 12.55 12.22 5.88
CA TYR A 316 11.93 11.89 7.16
C TYR A 316 12.65 10.70 7.81
N ASP A 317 12.94 9.68 7.01
CA ASP A 317 13.77 8.53 7.35
C ASP A 317 14.53 8.06 6.10
N ALA A 318 15.30 6.99 6.19
CA ALA A 318 16.12 6.54 5.06
C ALA A 318 15.29 6.05 3.85
N SER A 319 14.02 5.67 4.04
CA SER A 319 13.09 5.19 3.02
C SER A 319 12.13 6.26 2.48
N HIS A 320 11.84 7.32 3.25
CA HIS A 320 10.83 8.33 2.94
C HIS A 320 11.46 9.72 2.83
N GLN A 321 11.26 10.37 1.68
CA GLN A 321 11.50 11.80 1.57
C GLN A 321 10.53 12.61 2.43
N SER A 322 10.98 13.79 2.85
CA SER A 322 10.12 14.79 3.49
C SER A 322 9.03 15.25 2.53
N VAL A 323 7.83 15.52 3.07
CA VAL A 323 6.69 16.11 2.34
C VAL A 323 7.10 17.35 1.52
N LEU A 324 8.09 18.12 1.99
CA LEU A 324 8.58 19.31 1.29
C LEU A 324 9.13 19.00 -0.11
N CYS A 325 9.74 17.83 -0.30
CA CYS A 325 10.24 17.39 -1.60
C CYS A 325 9.12 16.99 -2.57
N LEU A 326 7.97 16.55 -2.04
CA LEU A 326 6.87 16.06 -2.87
C LEU A 326 6.18 17.19 -3.65
N LYS A 327 6.33 18.45 -3.21
CA LYS A 327 5.86 19.61 -3.98
C LYS A 327 6.59 19.76 -5.31
N GLU A 328 7.92 19.58 -5.33
CA GLU A 328 8.73 19.58 -6.56
C GLU A 328 8.32 18.43 -7.49
N GLN A 329 8.14 17.23 -6.93
CA GLN A 329 7.73 16.04 -7.69
C GLN A 329 6.34 16.21 -8.30
N MET A 330 5.36 16.64 -7.52
CA MET A 330 4.01 16.89 -8.02
C MET A 330 3.99 17.97 -9.10
N LYS A 331 4.75 19.05 -8.93
CA LYS A 331 4.93 20.06 -9.99
C LYS A 331 5.46 19.42 -11.27
N THR A 332 6.51 18.61 -11.16
CA THR A 332 7.16 17.95 -12.30
C THR A 332 6.20 17.04 -13.07
N LEU A 333 5.41 16.23 -12.36
CA LEU A 333 4.41 15.33 -12.96
C LEU A 333 3.26 16.12 -13.62
N MET A 334 2.80 17.19 -12.98
CA MET A 334 1.72 18.01 -13.53
C MET A 334 2.18 18.86 -14.72
N ASP A 335 3.42 19.37 -14.71
CA ASP A 335 3.97 20.07 -15.86
C ASP A 335 4.08 19.15 -17.08
N ASP A 336 4.48 17.88 -16.89
CA ASP A 336 4.43 16.86 -17.95
C ASP A 336 2.99 16.60 -18.43
N TYR A 337 2.02 16.48 -17.51
CA TYR A 337 0.61 16.29 -17.88
C TYR A 337 0.10 17.39 -18.82
N TYR A 338 0.51 18.63 -18.58
CA TYR A 338 0.15 19.79 -19.40
C TYR A 338 1.11 20.04 -20.58
N GLY A 339 2.11 19.18 -20.80
CA GLY A 339 3.06 19.29 -21.91
C GLY A 339 4.08 20.44 -21.76
N LYS A 340 4.29 20.95 -20.55
CA LYS A 340 5.26 22.03 -20.24
C LYS A 340 6.67 21.52 -19.99
N SER A 341 6.81 20.26 -19.61
CA SER A 341 8.08 19.56 -19.43
C SER A 341 7.97 18.21 -20.13
N LEU A 342 9.06 17.74 -20.72
CA LEU A 342 9.12 16.37 -21.24
C LEU A 342 9.84 15.52 -20.21
N LEU A 343 9.07 14.76 -19.43
CA LEU A 343 9.62 13.58 -18.76
C LEU A 343 9.79 12.51 -19.85
N LYS A 344 10.84 12.66 -20.64
CA LYS A 344 11.30 11.66 -21.62
C LYS A 344 12.71 11.22 -21.29
#